data_AF-A0A929F4K6-F1
#
_entry.id   AF-A0A929F4K6-F1
#
_cell.length_a   1.000
_cell.length_b   1.000
_cell.length_c   1.000
_cell.angle_alpha   90.00
_cell.angle_beta   90.00
_cell.angle_gamma   90.00
#
_symmetry.space_group_name_H-M   'P 1'
#
loop_
_entity.id
_entity.type
_entity.pdbx_description
1 polymer ?
#
loop_
_entity_poly.entity_id
_entity_poly.type
_entity_poly.pdbx_seq_one_letter_code
_entity_poly.pdbx_strand_id
1 'polypeptide(L)'
;YWAEGTLFLRLSGAENAVVQTAKHWGGEPVSSATALWRQLREFEHPFFAGDKQLWRLSHKPTALVPKLGDVLIDWGGAQRWLRAEQDREALQRVAEEAGGHVSLFRGGDRTSELKHRLSKLEKTLQQRLKKAFDPEGILNPGRLYSWM
;
A
#
# COMPACT_ATOMS: atom_id res chain seq x y z
N TYR A 1 11.41 4.20 2.17
CA TYR A 1 10.03 4.69 2.31
C TYR A 1 10.09 6.15 2.76
N TRP A 2 9.02 6.90 2.64
CA TRP A 2 8.90 8.26 3.16
C TRP A 2 7.83 8.29 4.26
N ALA A 3 8.11 8.99 5.35
CA ALA A 3 7.16 9.25 6.43
C ALA A 3 7.54 10.57 7.13
N GLU A 4 6.53 11.38 7.48
CA GLU A 4 6.69 12.59 8.31
C GLU A 4 7.82 13.53 7.82
N GLY A 5 7.87 13.77 6.50
CA GLY A 5 8.88 14.65 5.91
C GLY A 5 10.26 14.00 5.69
N THR A 6 10.48 12.78 6.17
CA THR A 6 11.77 12.08 6.09
C THR A 6 11.74 10.98 5.03
N LEU A 7 12.72 10.98 4.13
CA LEU A 7 12.93 9.92 3.14
C LEU A 7 14.01 8.94 3.61
N PHE A 8 13.63 7.69 3.82
CA PHE A 8 14.53 6.59 4.12
C PHE A 8 14.86 5.80 2.84
N LEU A 9 16.15 5.69 2.54
CA LEU A 9 16.67 4.97 1.37
C LEU A 9 17.56 3.81 1.81
N ARG A 10 17.53 2.71 1.05
CA ARG A 10 18.48 1.61 1.18
C ARG A 10 19.18 1.42 -0.15
N LEU A 11 20.46 1.79 -0.18
CA LEU A 11 21.32 1.60 -1.34
C LEU A 11 21.86 0.16 -1.32
N SER A 12 21.96 -0.46 -2.50
CA SER A 12 22.48 -1.81 -2.66
C SER A 12 23.21 -1.90 -3.99
N GLY A 13 24.37 -2.56 -3.99
CA GLY A 13 25.23 -2.66 -5.17
C GLY A 13 26.69 -2.85 -4.77
N ALA A 14 27.60 -2.59 -5.71
CA ALA A 14 29.03 -2.58 -5.42
C ALA A 14 29.35 -1.56 -4.32
N GLU A 15 30.20 -1.94 -3.36
CA GLU A 15 30.51 -1.13 -2.17
C GLU A 15 30.92 0.30 -2.54
N ASN A 16 31.86 0.45 -3.47
CA ASN A 16 32.31 1.77 -3.91
C ASN A 16 31.16 2.61 -4.51
N ALA A 17 30.27 2.00 -5.31
CA ALA A 17 29.13 2.73 -5.86
C ALA A 17 28.17 3.20 -4.76
N VAL A 18 27.86 2.34 -3.78
CA VAL A 18 27.03 2.69 -2.62
C VAL A 18 27.64 3.84 -1.82
N VAL A 19 28.93 3.76 -1.51
CA VAL A 19 29.64 4.80 -0.73
C VAL A 19 29.67 6.12 -1.48
N GLN A 20 29.96 6.12 -2.79
CA GLN A 20 29.97 7.35 -3.60
C GLN A 20 28.58 7.96 -3.71
N THR A 21 27.54 7.15 -3.97
CA THR A 21 26.16 7.64 -4.02
C THR A 21 25.70 8.22 -2.68
N ALA A 22 25.99 7.55 -1.57
CA ALA A 22 25.64 8.06 -0.23
C ALA A 22 26.32 9.41 0.07
N LYS A 23 27.61 9.56 -0.28
CA LYS A 23 28.32 10.84 -0.14
C LYS A 23 27.74 11.93 -1.03
N HIS A 24 27.38 11.60 -2.26
CA HIS A 24 26.85 12.57 -3.23
C HIS A 24 25.42 13.03 -2.89
N TRP A 25 24.54 12.11 -2.48
CA TRP A 25 23.15 12.44 -2.12
C TRP A 25 23.02 13.02 -0.71
N GLY A 26 24.01 12.77 0.16
CA GLY A 26 23.98 13.18 1.56
C GLY A 26 23.01 12.35 2.40
N GLY A 27 22.58 12.93 3.52
CA GLY A 27 21.76 12.26 4.53
C GLY A 27 22.59 11.58 5.62
N GLU A 28 21.90 10.92 6.55
CA GLU A 28 22.49 10.35 7.75
C GLU A 28 22.42 8.82 7.74
N PRO A 29 23.53 8.11 8.02
CA PRO A 29 23.51 6.67 8.19
C PRO A 29 22.59 6.26 9.35
N VAL A 30 21.70 5.30 9.09
CA VAL A 30 20.79 4.76 10.11
C VAL A 30 21.44 3.55 10.79
N SER A 31 21.83 3.69 12.06
CA SER A 31 22.52 2.63 12.83
C SER A 31 21.71 1.34 12.98
N SER A 32 20.38 1.44 13.08
CA SER A 32 19.46 0.29 13.25
C SER A 32 18.65 -0.02 11.97
N ALA A 33 19.25 0.18 10.78
CA ALA A 33 18.55 0.06 9.51
C ALA A 33 17.82 -1.29 9.33
N THR A 34 18.44 -2.42 9.70
CA THR A 34 17.82 -3.75 9.57
C THR A 34 16.51 -3.85 10.35
N ALA A 35 16.48 -3.35 11.59
CA ALA A 35 15.28 -3.35 12.42
C ALA A 35 14.20 -2.42 11.83
N LEU A 36 14.59 -1.24 11.35
CA LEU A 36 13.70 -0.28 10.71
C LEU A 36 13.03 -0.86 9.46
N TRP A 37 13.79 -1.50 8.57
CA TRP A 37 13.22 -2.14 7.38
C TRP A 37 12.37 -3.37 7.70
N ARG A 38 12.70 -4.11 8.77
CA ARG A 38 11.85 -5.18 9.29
C ARG A 38 10.51 -4.62 9.76
N GLN A 39 10.52 -3.56 10.58
CA GLN A 39 9.30 -2.95 11.09
C GLN A 39 8.35 -2.50 9.97
N LEU A 40 8.89 -1.93 8.89
CA LEU A 40 8.07 -1.58 7.73
C LEU A 40 7.45 -2.82 7.07
N ARG A 41 8.25 -3.87 6.84
CA ARG A 41 7.83 -5.09 6.15
C ARG A 41 6.80 -5.90 6.95
N GLU A 42 6.97 -5.97 8.27
CA GLU A 42 6.11 -6.74 9.18
C GLU A 42 4.94 -5.90 9.73
N PHE A 43 4.74 -4.67 9.24
CA PHE A 43 3.70 -3.76 9.72
C PHE A 43 3.80 -3.39 11.22
N GLU A 44 5.02 -3.36 11.77
CA GLU A 44 5.32 -2.97 13.16
C GLU A 44 5.74 -1.49 13.28
N HIS A 45 5.95 -0.80 12.17
CA HIS A 45 6.29 0.63 12.19
C HIS A 45 5.20 1.44 12.91
N PRO A 46 5.52 2.46 13.74
CA PRO A 46 4.54 3.22 14.52
C PRO A 46 3.35 3.78 13.72
N PHE A 47 3.58 4.11 12.45
CA PHE A 47 2.54 4.49 11.49
C PHE A 47 1.36 3.49 11.43
N PHE A 48 1.63 2.18 11.51
CA PHE A 48 0.64 1.11 11.41
C PHE A 48 -0.05 0.77 12.74
N ALA A 49 0.32 1.44 13.83
CA ALA A 49 -0.29 1.24 15.14
C ALA A 49 -1.64 1.97 15.27
N GLY A 50 -2.44 1.51 16.24
CA GLY A 50 -3.78 2.04 16.55
C GLY A 50 -4.91 1.36 15.77
N ASP A 51 -6.13 1.83 16.03
CA ASP A 51 -7.37 1.15 15.59
C ASP A 51 -8.09 1.83 14.43
N LYS A 52 -7.55 2.97 13.95
CA LYS A 52 -8.08 3.66 12.77
C LYS A 52 -7.99 2.77 11.54
N GLN A 53 -8.91 2.98 10.60
CA GLN A 53 -8.84 2.35 9.29
C GLN A 53 -7.49 2.60 8.62
N LEU A 54 -6.89 1.51 8.14
CA LEU A 54 -5.63 1.52 7.39
C LEU A 54 -5.92 1.18 5.94
N TRP A 55 -5.69 2.14 5.07
CA TRP A 55 -5.92 2.05 3.64
C TRP A 55 -4.61 1.87 2.89
N ARG A 56 -4.63 1.02 1.87
CA ARG A 56 -3.52 0.82 0.94
C ARG A 56 -3.92 1.32 -0.44
N LEU A 57 -3.23 2.35 -0.90
CA LEU A 57 -3.36 2.91 -2.24
C LEU A 57 -2.18 2.43 -3.09
N SER A 58 -2.48 1.95 -4.30
CA SER A 58 -1.50 1.49 -5.28
C SER A 58 -1.77 2.20 -6.59
N HIS A 59 -0.93 3.16 -6.95
CA HIS A 59 -1.12 4.03 -8.12
C HIS A 59 0.21 4.61 -8.60
N LYS A 60 0.17 5.56 -9.55
CA LYS A 60 1.39 6.13 -10.14
C LYS A 60 2.33 6.71 -9.08
N PRO A 61 3.66 6.47 -9.17
CA PRO A 61 4.63 7.05 -8.25
C PRO A 61 4.55 8.58 -8.14
N THR A 62 4.30 9.23 -9.28
CA THR A 62 4.23 10.69 -9.43
C THR A 62 2.94 11.33 -8.94
N ALA A 63 1.96 10.54 -8.48
CA ALA A 63 0.71 11.09 -7.98
C ALA A 63 0.95 11.94 -6.71
N LEU A 64 0.14 12.97 -6.53
CA LEU A 64 0.22 13.84 -5.35
C LEU A 64 -0.10 13.04 -4.08
N VAL A 65 0.49 13.47 -2.96
CA VAL A 65 0.20 12.89 -1.65
C VAL A 65 -1.19 13.37 -1.20
N PRO A 66 -2.14 12.46 -0.91
CA PRO A 66 -3.47 12.86 -0.48
C PRO A 66 -3.38 13.56 0.88
N LYS A 67 -4.00 14.73 1.01
CA LYS A 67 -4.10 15.49 2.28
C LYS A 67 -5.28 14.99 3.12
N LEU A 68 -5.37 13.67 3.32
CA LEU A 68 -6.53 13.01 3.93
C LEU A 68 -6.23 12.37 5.30
N GLY A 69 -5.02 12.57 5.82
CA GLY A 69 -4.54 12.02 7.08
C GLY A 69 -3.03 11.76 7.05
N ASP A 70 -2.55 10.97 8.00
CA ASP A 70 -1.15 10.55 8.02
C ASP A 70 -0.88 9.61 6.84
N VAL A 71 0.21 9.87 6.10
CA VAL A 71 0.62 9.05 4.96
C VAL A 71 2.04 8.53 5.13
N LEU A 72 2.22 7.24 4.84
CA LEU A 72 3.52 6.61 4.62
C LEU A 72 3.62 6.17 3.17
N ILE A 73 4.70 6.53 2.48
CA ILE A 73 4.92 6.21 1.07
C ILE A 73 5.99 5.13 0.95
N ASP A 74 5.70 4.08 0.21
CA ASP A 74 6.57 2.92 0.01
C ASP A 74 6.65 2.51 -1.48
N TRP A 75 7.43 1.48 -1.80
CA TRP A 75 7.56 0.91 -3.15
C TRP A 75 7.91 1.96 -4.20
N GLY A 76 8.92 2.79 -3.91
CA GLY A 76 9.39 3.82 -4.83
C GLY A 76 8.34 4.89 -5.18
N GLY A 77 7.34 5.09 -4.30
CA GLY A 77 6.25 6.02 -4.53
C GLY A 77 4.98 5.38 -5.07
N ALA A 78 5.00 4.13 -5.52
CA ALA A 78 3.82 3.49 -6.10
C ALA A 78 2.79 3.07 -5.04
N GLN A 79 3.21 2.94 -3.78
CA GLN A 79 2.34 2.53 -2.67
C GLN A 79 2.23 3.64 -1.64
N ARG A 80 1.01 3.96 -1.22
CA ARG A 80 0.74 4.87 -0.11
C ARG A 80 -0.13 4.15 0.91
N TRP A 81 0.29 4.22 2.16
CA TRP A 81 -0.51 3.83 3.31
C TRP A 81 -1.13 5.07 3.90
N LEU A 82 -2.43 5.04 4.14
CA LEU A 82 -3.20 6.14 4.72
C LEU A 82 -3.90 5.63 5.97
N ARG A 83 -3.71 6.33 7.10
CA ARG A 83 -4.42 6.04 8.35
C ARG A 83 -5.46 7.13 8.60
N ALA A 84 -6.72 6.84 8.25
CA ALA A 84 -7.80 7.79 8.36
C ALA A 84 -9.17 7.09 8.31
N GLU A 85 -10.12 7.60 9.08
CA GLU A 85 -11.53 7.26 8.89
C GLU A 85 -12.03 8.02 7.65
N GLN A 86 -12.24 7.29 6.56
CA GLN A 86 -12.62 7.87 5.27
C GLN A 86 -13.69 7.03 4.61
N ASP A 87 -14.53 7.68 3.82
CA ASP A 87 -15.45 6.98 2.95
C ASP A 87 -14.68 6.27 1.83
N ARG A 88 -15.07 5.02 1.55
CA ARG A 88 -14.41 4.20 0.54
C ARG A 88 -14.54 4.83 -0.85
N GLU A 89 -15.72 5.33 -1.21
CA GLU A 89 -15.95 5.89 -2.54
C GLU A 89 -15.12 7.15 -2.78
N ALA A 90 -14.95 7.98 -1.75
CA ALA A 90 -14.04 9.12 -1.80
C ALA A 90 -12.59 8.69 -2.10
N LEU A 91 -12.07 7.68 -1.39
CA LEU A 91 -10.72 7.16 -1.64
C LEU A 91 -10.58 6.45 -2.99
N GLN A 92 -11.65 5.84 -3.51
CA GLN A 92 -11.65 5.26 -4.84
C GLN A 92 -11.43 6.32 -5.91
N ARG A 93 -12.15 7.45 -5.85
CA ARG A 93 -11.97 8.56 -6.78
C ARG A 93 -10.53 9.09 -6.77
N VAL A 94 -9.96 9.28 -5.57
CA VAL A 94 -8.57 9.70 -5.41
C VAL A 94 -7.60 8.71 -6.06
N ALA A 95 -7.82 7.41 -5.87
CA ALA A 95 -7.00 6.38 -6.48
C ALA A 95 -7.15 6.34 -8.02
N GLU A 96 -8.38 6.47 -8.53
CA GLU A 96 -8.69 6.49 -9.96
C GLU A 96 -8.04 7.70 -10.66
N GLU A 97 -8.15 8.89 -10.09
CA GLU A 97 -7.47 10.11 -10.56
C GLU A 97 -5.95 9.95 -10.59
N ALA A 98 -5.39 9.24 -9.59
CA ALA A 98 -3.99 8.88 -9.53
C ALA A 98 -3.61 7.71 -10.47
N GLY A 99 -4.57 7.13 -11.18
CA GLY A 99 -4.38 6.01 -12.10
C GLY A 99 -4.12 4.68 -11.39
N GLY A 100 -4.84 4.38 -10.32
CA GLY A 100 -4.71 3.13 -9.60
C GLY A 100 -5.89 2.80 -8.67
N HIS A 101 -5.61 2.06 -7.61
CA HIS A 101 -6.62 1.41 -6.78
C HIS A 101 -6.39 1.66 -5.29
N VAL A 102 -7.46 1.47 -4.51
CA VAL A 102 -7.42 1.53 -3.04
C VAL A 102 -8.06 0.28 -2.45
N SER A 103 -7.56 -0.16 -1.30
CA SER A 103 -8.18 -1.23 -0.52
C SER A 103 -8.09 -0.96 0.97
N LEU A 104 -9.14 -1.32 1.70
CA LEU A 104 -9.11 -1.35 3.15
C LEU A 104 -8.25 -2.54 3.59
N PHE A 105 -7.14 -2.26 4.25
CA PHE A 105 -6.18 -3.26 4.68
C PHE A 105 -6.47 -3.77 6.09
N ARG A 106 -6.74 -2.85 7.04
CA ARG A 106 -7.07 -3.15 8.44
C ARG A 106 -8.13 -2.17 8.96
N GLY A 107 -8.93 -2.61 9.93
CA GLY A 107 -10.01 -1.83 10.54
C GLY A 107 -11.30 -1.83 9.70
N GLY A 108 -12.26 -0.99 10.12
CA GLY A 108 -13.55 -0.78 9.46
C GLY A 108 -14.49 -2.00 9.44
N ASP A 109 -15.60 -1.85 8.72
CA ASP A 109 -16.55 -2.95 8.48
C ASP A 109 -15.99 -3.94 7.46
N ARG A 110 -15.70 -5.15 7.95
CA ARG A 110 -15.11 -6.24 7.17
C ARG A 110 -16.12 -7.11 6.42
N THR A 111 -17.41 -6.83 6.58
CA THR A 111 -18.49 -7.50 5.85
C THR A 111 -18.80 -6.81 4.51
N SER A 112 -18.36 -5.55 4.37
CA SER A 112 -18.49 -4.75 3.15
C SER A 112 -17.36 -5.00 2.13
N GLU A 113 -17.53 -4.48 0.92
CA GLU A 113 -16.56 -4.57 -0.18
C GLU A 113 -15.24 -3.84 0.14
N LEU A 114 -14.22 -4.60 0.56
CA LEU A 114 -12.92 -4.08 1.01
C LEU A 114 -12.01 -3.57 -0.12
N LYS A 115 -12.21 -4.07 -1.34
CA LYS A 115 -11.34 -3.80 -2.50
C LYS A 115 -11.93 -2.71 -3.38
N HIS A 116 -11.07 -2.18 -4.24
CA HIS A 116 -11.46 -1.24 -5.27
C HIS A 116 -12.53 -1.84 -6.18
N ARG A 117 -13.53 -1.04 -6.57
CA ARG A 117 -14.57 -1.45 -7.50
C ARG A 117 -13.93 -1.79 -8.84
N LEU A 118 -14.25 -2.98 -9.33
CA LEU A 118 -13.80 -3.44 -10.64
C LEU A 118 -14.84 -3.11 -11.72
N SER A 119 -14.36 -2.83 -12.92
CA SER A 119 -15.18 -2.79 -14.12
C SER A 119 -15.81 -4.16 -14.40
N LYS A 120 -16.86 -4.20 -15.24
CA LYS A 120 -17.52 -5.46 -15.63
C LYS A 120 -16.54 -6.47 -16.24
N LEU A 121 -15.59 -5.98 -17.05
CA LEU A 121 -14.57 -6.81 -17.68
C LEU A 121 -13.62 -7.41 -16.64
N GLU A 122 -13.09 -6.61 -15.74
CA GLU A 122 -12.20 -7.06 -14.66
C GLU A 122 -12.89 -8.06 -13.73
N LYS A 123 -14.16 -7.82 -13.37
CA LYS A 123 -14.97 -8.79 -12.61
C LYS A 123 -15.06 -10.13 -13.33
N THR A 124 -15.36 -10.12 -14.62
CA THR A 124 -15.46 -11.34 -15.45
C THR A 124 -14.14 -12.09 -15.48
N LEU A 125 -13.02 -11.38 -15.64
CA LEU A 125 -11.68 -11.99 -15.62
C LEU A 125 -11.35 -12.59 -14.25
N GLN A 126 -11.65 -11.87 -13.16
CA GLN A 126 -11.42 -12.39 -11.80
C GLN A 126 -12.24 -13.63 -11.50
N GLN A 127 -13.52 -13.69 -11.90
CA GLN A 127 -14.36 -14.88 -11.72
C GLN A 127 -13.81 -16.08 -12.49
N ARG A 128 -13.32 -15.88 -13.72
CA ARG A 128 -12.70 -16.95 -14.53
C ARG A 128 -11.41 -17.47 -13.88
N LEU A 129 -10.57 -16.56 -13.39
CA LEU A 129 -9.35 -16.93 -12.65
C LEU A 129 -9.72 -17.70 -11.37
N LYS A 130 -10.67 -17.19 -10.58
CA LYS A 130 -11.12 -17.86 -9.36
C LYS A 130 -11.61 -19.28 -9.64
N LYS A 131 -12.45 -19.47 -10.66
CA LYS A 131 -12.96 -20.78 -11.06
C LYS A 131 -11.86 -21.73 -11.53
N ALA A 132 -10.83 -21.23 -12.21
CA ALA A 132 -9.72 -22.06 -12.67
C ALA A 132 -8.82 -22.55 -11.52
N PHE A 133 -8.59 -21.71 -10.52
CA PHE A 133 -7.70 -22.02 -9.38
C PHE A 133 -8.41 -22.65 -8.19
N ASP A 134 -9.71 -22.40 -8.02
CA ASP A 134 -10.54 -22.91 -6.93
C ASP A 134 -11.95 -23.24 -7.45
N PRO A 135 -12.10 -24.33 -8.24
CA PRO A 135 -13.37 -24.71 -8.85
C PRO A 135 -14.49 -24.96 -7.83
N GLU A 136 -14.12 -25.46 -6.65
CA GLU A 136 -15.04 -25.80 -5.55
C GLU A 136 -15.29 -24.62 -4.60
N GLY A 137 -14.63 -23.48 -4.80
CA GLY A 137 -14.86 -22.25 -4.03
C GLY A 137 -14.46 -22.32 -2.55
N ILE A 138 -13.51 -23.18 -2.18
CA ILE A 138 -13.12 -23.44 -0.78
C ILE A 138 -12.35 -22.24 -0.19
N LEU A 139 -11.59 -21.51 -1.01
CA LEU A 139 -10.68 -20.48 -0.54
C LEU A 139 -11.37 -19.11 -0.43
N ASN A 140 -11.70 -18.70 0.80
CA ASN A 140 -12.22 -17.36 1.13
C ASN A 140 -13.50 -16.93 0.34
N PRO A 141 -14.58 -17.73 0.33
CA PRO A 141 -15.82 -17.38 -0.36
C PRO A 141 -16.38 -16.04 0.15
N GLY A 142 -16.80 -15.16 -0.75
CA GLY A 142 -17.44 -13.86 -0.44
C GLY A 142 -16.56 -12.83 0.28
N ARG A 143 -15.30 -13.13 0.61
CA ARG A 143 -14.48 -12.30 1.52
C ARG A 143 -13.86 -11.07 0.86
N LEU A 144 -13.40 -11.21 -0.38
CA LEU A 144 -12.75 -10.11 -1.11
C LEU A 144 -13.76 -9.28 -1.90
N TYR A 145 -14.72 -9.98 -2.48
CA TYR A 145 -15.84 -9.43 -3.21
C TYR A 145 -17.06 -10.29 -2.90
N SER A 146 -18.20 -9.68 -2.64
CA SER A 146 -19.45 -10.38 -2.32
C SER A 146 -20.00 -11.21 -3.49
N TRP A 147 -19.56 -10.91 -4.71
CA TRP A 147 -19.94 -11.57 -5.96
C TRP A 147 -18.99 -12.71 -6.38
N MET A 148 -18.03 -13.07 -5.53
CA MET A 148 -17.03 -14.12 -5.76
C MET A 148 -17.17 -15.26 -4.77
#